data_AF-A0A7V2W5A9-F1
#
_entry.id   AF-A0A7V2W5A9-F1
#
_cell.length_a   1.000
_cell.length_b   1.000
_cell.length_c   1.000
_cell.angle_alpha   90.00
_cell.angle_beta   90.00
_cell.angle_gamma   90.00
#
_symmetry.space_group_name_H-M   'P 1'
#
loop_
_entity.id
_entity.type
_entity.pdbx_description
1 polymer ?
#
loop_
_entity_poly.entity_id
_entity_poly.type
_entity_poly.pdbx_seq_one_letter_code
_entity_poly.pdbx_strand_id
1 'polypeptide(L)'
;MKNVILSVAFLLFGLPVFSQTPLAPQSEAQQLTEKLAAKYNLTEDQKADMLVVQQRNFRNLAEIEDLKNTNPMLYVRKLKALAYAYDGTMRRLLDREQRAIYFNEKTALRKQKAKASKDLKDSGASDLQIELKLTELERENLTKE
;
A
#
# COMPACT_ATOMS: atom_id res chain seq x y z
N MET A 1 72.68 -30.15 -8.37
CA MET A 1 71.84 -30.86 -9.38
C MET A 1 70.53 -31.20 -8.68
N LYS A 2 69.43 -30.47 -8.96
CA LYS A 2 68.32 -30.91 -9.85
C LYS A 2 67.71 -32.22 -9.32
N ASN A 3 66.49 -32.31 -8.76
CA ASN A 3 65.23 -31.72 -9.22
C ASN A 3 64.18 -31.61 -8.09
N VAL A 4 63.33 -30.59 -8.24
CA VAL A 4 62.16 -30.28 -7.42
C VAL A 4 61.02 -31.24 -7.77
N ILE A 5 60.44 -31.93 -6.78
CA ILE A 5 59.17 -32.66 -6.92
C ILE A 5 58.05 -31.65 -6.68
N LEU A 6 57.34 -31.31 -7.75
CA LEU A 6 56.23 -30.37 -7.78
C LEU A 6 54.96 -31.10 -7.31
N SER A 7 54.63 -31.03 -6.03
CA SER A 7 53.32 -31.45 -5.51
C SER A 7 52.29 -30.39 -5.86
N VAL A 8 51.48 -30.65 -6.88
CA VAL A 8 50.31 -29.85 -7.25
C VAL A 8 49.24 -30.06 -6.17
N ALA A 9 49.23 -29.19 -5.17
CA ALA A 9 48.15 -29.08 -4.20
C ALA A 9 46.93 -28.47 -4.91
N PHE A 10 45.91 -29.30 -5.07
CA PHE A 10 44.58 -28.96 -5.56
C PHE A 10 43.94 -27.96 -4.58
N LEU A 11 44.18 -26.66 -4.79
CA LEU A 11 43.46 -25.58 -4.11
C LEU A 11 42.06 -25.49 -4.71
N LEU A 12 41.18 -26.36 -4.20
CA LEU A 12 39.73 -26.18 -4.28
C LEU A 12 39.38 -24.88 -3.55
N PHE A 13 39.35 -23.79 -4.31
CA PHE A 13 38.62 -22.59 -3.91
C PHE A 13 37.15 -22.97 -3.78
N GLY A 14 36.75 -23.33 -2.56
CA GLY A 14 35.35 -23.32 -2.15
C GLY A 14 34.86 -21.89 -2.25
N LEU A 15 34.27 -21.54 -3.40
CA LEU A 15 33.43 -20.36 -3.49
C LEU A 15 32.34 -20.52 -2.41
N PRO A 16 32.15 -19.56 -1.49
CA PRO A 16 30.92 -19.53 -0.73
C PRO A 16 29.81 -19.31 -1.75
N VAL A 17 29.08 -20.39 -2.07
CA VAL A 17 27.80 -20.29 -2.72
C VAL A 17 26.94 -19.50 -1.74
N PHE A 18 26.85 -18.19 -1.97
CA PHE A 18 25.80 -17.40 -1.37
C PHE A 18 24.49 -18.01 -1.85
N SER A 19 23.89 -18.81 -0.98
CA SER A 19 22.49 -19.21 -1.10
C SER A 19 21.69 -17.91 -1.10
N GLN A 20 21.45 -17.36 -2.29
CA GLN A 20 20.44 -16.34 -2.50
C GLN A 20 19.13 -17.06 -2.25
N THR A 21 18.70 -17.06 -0.98
CA THR A 21 17.35 -17.46 -0.63
C THR A 21 16.45 -16.58 -1.50
N PRO A 22 15.64 -17.15 -2.40
CA PRO A 22 14.74 -16.33 -3.18
C PRO A 22 13.88 -15.58 -2.16
N LEU A 23 13.93 -14.24 -2.22
CA LEU A 23 13.09 -13.38 -1.40
C LEU A 23 11.67 -13.93 -1.51
N ALA A 24 11.10 -14.36 -0.39
CA ALA A 24 9.72 -14.80 -0.34
C ALA A 24 8.85 -13.71 -0.99
N PRO A 25 7.78 -14.06 -1.73
CA PRO A 25 6.92 -13.07 -2.35
C PRO A 25 6.47 -12.06 -1.30
N GLN A 26 6.75 -10.78 -1.52
CA GLN A 26 6.32 -9.73 -0.60
C GLN A 26 4.79 -9.71 -0.55
N SER A 27 4.23 -9.67 0.66
CA SER A 27 2.80 -9.48 0.87
C SER A 27 2.32 -8.15 0.28
N GLU A 28 1.02 -8.05 -0.05
CA GLU A 28 0.43 -6.80 -0.57
C GLU A 28 0.67 -5.61 0.38
N ALA A 29 0.62 -5.86 1.69
CA ALA A 29 0.94 -4.86 2.71
C ALA A 29 2.40 -4.37 2.62
N GLN A 30 3.35 -5.26 2.37
CA GLN A 30 4.76 -4.89 2.19
C GLN A 30 4.96 -4.10 0.90
N GLN A 31 4.40 -4.55 -0.22
CA GLN A 31 4.53 -3.86 -1.50
C GLN A 31 3.98 -2.42 -1.44
N LEU A 32 2.80 -2.25 -0.85
CA LEU A 32 2.20 -0.93 -0.64
C LEU A 32 3.04 -0.08 0.32
N THR A 33 3.58 -0.68 1.38
CA THR A 33 4.46 0.03 2.31
C THR A 33 5.72 0.55 1.62
N GLU A 34 6.39 -0.26 0.80
CA GLU A 34 7.58 0.16 0.06
C GLU A 34 7.26 1.30 -0.90
N LYS A 35 6.11 1.24 -1.57
CA LYS A 35 5.69 2.29 -2.49
C LYS A 35 5.40 3.61 -1.78
N LEU A 36 4.70 3.56 -0.64
CA LEU A 36 4.47 4.74 0.20
C LEU A 36 5.78 5.25 0.82
N ALA A 37 6.70 4.35 1.18
CA ALA A 37 8.03 4.70 1.68
C ALA A 37 8.83 5.49 0.64
N ALA A 38 8.86 5.02 -0.61
CA ALA A 38 9.50 5.74 -1.70
C ALA A 38 8.81 7.08 -1.99
N LYS A 39 7.48 7.10 -1.98
CA LYS A 39 6.66 8.27 -2.33
C LYS A 39 6.81 9.42 -1.32
N TYR A 40 6.75 9.11 -0.04
CA TYR A 40 6.86 10.09 1.03
C TYR A 40 8.28 10.20 1.58
N ASN A 41 9.24 9.45 1.03
CA ASN A 41 10.60 9.35 1.59
C ASN A 41 10.56 9.05 3.10
N LEU A 42 9.87 7.98 3.47
CA LEU A 42 9.67 7.60 4.88
C LEU A 42 10.99 7.16 5.51
N THR A 43 11.19 7.52 6.78
CA THR A 43 12.27 6.94 7.58
C THR A 43 12.01 5.45 7.85
N GLU A 44 13.03 4.70 8.28
CA GLU A 44 12.85 3.29 8.64
C GLU A 44 11.82 3.09 9.76
N ASP A 45 11.78 3.99 10.75
CA ASP A 45 10.77 3.96 11.81
C ASP A 45 9.35 4.20 11.25
N GLN A 46 9.19 5.22 10.41
CA GLN A 46 7.91 5.50 9.75
C GLN A 46 7.46 4.37 8.85
N LYS A 47 8.40 3.70 8.18
CA LYS A 47 8.17 2.56 7.30
C LYS A 47 7.70 1.34 8.10
N ALA A 48 8.30 1.07 9.26
CA ALA A 48 7.84 0.01 10.17
C ALA A 48 6.41 0.27 10.65
N ASP A 49 6.11 1.49 11.08
CA ASP A 49 4.76 1.89 11.47
C ASP A 49 3.76 1.80 10.29
N MET A 50 4.19 2.20 9.09
CA MET A 50 3.38 2.12 7.88
C MET A 50 3.02 0.67 7.56
N LEU A 51 3.96 -0.27 7.72
CA LEU A 51 3.70 -1.69 7.51
C LEU A 51 2.58 -2.21 8.40
N VAL A 52 2.61 -1.87 9.70
CA VAL A 52 1.55 -2.26 10.64
C VAL A 52 0.20 -1.68 10.23
N VAL A 53 0.21 -0.43 9.76
CA VAL A 53 -1.01 0.25 9.26
C VAL A 53 -1.56 -0.47 8.04
N GLN A 54 -0.71 -0.84 7.07
CA GLN A 54 -1.16 -1.55 5.88
C GLN A 54 -1.69 -2.95 6.21
N GLN A 55 -0.99 -3.72 7.04
CA GLN A 55 -1.46 -5.04 7.47
C GLN A 55 -2.85 -4.97 8.12
N ARG A 56 -3.07 -3.98 9.00
CA ARG A 56 -4.40 -3.74 9.60
C ARG A 56 -5.43 -3.34 8.55
N ASN A 57 -5.07 -2.48 7.60
CA ASN A 57 -5.98 -2.04 6.55
C ASN A 57 -6.44 -3.21 5.67
N PHE A 58 -5.51 -4.05 5.22
CA PHE A 58 -5.83 -5.26 4.43
C PHE A 58 -6.71 -6.24 5.20
N ARG A 59 -6.42 -6.50 6.49
CA ARG A 59 -7.29 -7.34 7.33
C ARG A 59 -8.70 -6.76 7.44
N ASN A 60 -8.82 -5.48 7.77
CA ASN A 60 -10.12 -4.83 7.94
C ASN A 60 -10.92 -4.79 6.63
N LEU A 61 -10.24 -4.67 5.47
CA LEU A 61 -10.88 -4.74 4.16
C LEU A 61 -11.40 -6.15 3.87
N ALA A 62 -10.62 -7.18 4.17
CA ALA A 62 -11.04 -8.58 4.02
C ALA A 62 -12.27 -8.89 4.90
N GLU A 63 -12.31 -8.38 6.13
CA GLU A 63 -13.43 -8.57 7.06
C GLU A 63 -14.78 -7.98 6.58
N ILE A 64 -14.76 -7.01 5.66
CA ILE A 64 -15.97 -6.35 5.17
C ILE A 64 -16.33 -6.75 3.74
N GLU A 65 -15.53 -7.55 3.05
CA GLU A 65 -15.73 -7.81 1.62
C GLU A 65 -17.07 -8.53 1.34
N ASP A 66 -17.50 -9.43 2.22
CA ASP A 66 -18.80 -10.11 2.11
C ASP A 66 -19.99 -9.14 2.18
N LEU A 67 -19.82 -7.98 2.82
CA LEU A 67 -20.86 -6.95 2.91
C LEU A 67 -21.15 -6.31 1.55
N LYS A 68 -20.21 -6.37 0.61
CA LYS A 68 -20.36 -5.77 -0.72
C LYS A 68 -21.61 -6.26 -1.45
N ASN A 69 -21.91 -7.55 -1.33
CA ASN A 69 -23.05 -8.18 -1.99
C ASN A 69 -24.24 -8.39 -1.04
N THR A 70 -23.99 -8.56 0.25
CA THR A 70 -25.04 -8.86 1.25
C THR A 70 -25.69 -7.62 1.85
N ASN A 71 -24.91 -6.55 2.07
CA ASN A 71 -25.40 -5.28 2.60
C ASN A 71 -24.55 -4.09 2.09
N PRO A 72 -24.80 -3.63 0.84
CA PRO A 72 -23.97 -2.60 0.19
C PRO A 72 -23.91 -1.29 0.96
N MET A 73 -25.02 -0.91 1.62
CA MET A 73 -25.08 0.30 2.45
C MET A 73 -24.12 0.21 3.64
N LEU A 74 -24.09 -0.93 4.33
CA LEU A 74 -23.17 -1.15 5.44
C LEU A 74 -21.72 -1.22 4.97
N TYR A 75 -21.46 -1.85 3.82
CA TYR A 75 -20.13 -1.89 3.19
C TYR A 75 -19.58 -0.48 2.96
N VAL A 76 -20.37 0.41 2.34
CA VAL A 76 -19.99 1.81 2.11
C VAL A 76 -19.67 2.53 3.42
N ARG A 77 -20.50 2.36 4.45
CA ARG A 77 -20.26 2.97 5.78
C ARG A 77 -18.96 2.49 6.41
N LYS A 78 -18.67 1.19 6.32
CA LYS A 78 -17.42 0.61 6.84
C LYS A 78 -16.20 1.13 6.08
N LEU A 79 -16.25 1.18 4.75
CA LEU A 79 -15.16 1.75 3.95
C LEU A 79 -14.89 3.22 4.29
N LYS A 80 -15.94 4.05 4.44
CA LYS A 80 -15.79 5.45 4.88
C LYS A 80 -15.11 5.55 6.24
N ALA A 81 -15.46 4.67 7.19
CA ALA A 81 -14.83 4.63 8.51
C ALA A 81 -13.35 4.22 8.43
N LEU A 82 -13.00 3.24 7.59
CA LEU A 82 -11.61 2.84 7.36
C LEU A 82 -10.79 3.97 6.74
N ALA A 83 -11.33 4.64 5.72
CA ALA A 83 -10.66 5.78 5.09
C ALA A 83 -10.42 6.94 6.07
N TYR A 84 -11.40 7.23 6.94
CA TYR A 84 -11.26 8.24 7.99
C TYR A 84 -10.18 7.87 9.01
N ALA A 85 -10.16 6.62 9.48
CA ALA A 85 -9.14 6.14 10.39
C ALA A 85 -7.74 6.16 9.76
N TYR A 86 -7.63 5.80 8.48
CA TYR A 86 -6.40 5.86 7.72
C TYR A 86 -5.88 7.29 7.59
N ASP A 87 -6.73 8.26 7.23
CA ASP A 87 -6.37 9.69 7.16
C ASP A 87 -5.83 10.19 8.50
N GLY A 88 -6.49 9.85 9.61
CA GLY A 88 -6.01 10.18 10.96
C GLY A 88 -4.65 9.56 11.30
N THR A 89 -4.36 8.36 10.80
CA THR A 89 -3.04 7.74 10.94
C THR A 89 -1.99 8.45 10.07
N MET A 90 -2.27 8.70 8.78
CA MET A 90 -1.34 9.36 7.88
C MET A 90 -0.93 10.74 8.40
N ARG A 91 -1.88 11.51 8.94
CA ARG A 91 -1.61 12.83 9.54
C ARG A 91 -0.71 12.77 10.78
N ARG A 92 -0.68 11.65 11.49
CA ARG A 92 0.19 11.45 12.66
C ARG A 92 1.56 10.88 12.29
N LEU A 93 1.60 9.95 11.35
CA LEU A 93 2.81 9.24 10.92
C LEU A 93 3.73 10.14 10.09
N LEU A 94 3.15 10.90 9.15
CA LEU A 94 3.90 11.76 8.24
C LEU A 94 4.33 13.06 8.92
N ASP A 95 5.51 13.56 8.58
CA ASP A 95 6.00 14.87 9.00
C ASP A 95 5.35 16.03 8.22
N ARG A 96 5.83 17.27 8.42
CA ARG A 96 5.23 18.45 7.77
C ARG A 96 5.36 18.44 6.25
N GLU A 97 6.52 18.08 5.71
CA GLU A 97 6.79 18.10 4.27
C GLU A 97 6.05 16.96 3.59
N GLN A 98 6.09 15.77 4.18
CA GLN A 98 5.36 14.59 3.73
C GLN A 98 3.85 14.82 3.73
N ARG A 99 3.30 15.48 4.77
CA ARG A 99 1.88 15.84 4.82
C ARG A 99 1.46 16.82 3.72
N ALA A 100 2.36 17.69 3.25
CA ALA A 100 2.04 18.59 2.15
C ALA A 100 1.77 17.80 0.87
N ILE A 101 2.59 16.76 0.60
CA ILE A 101 2.37 15.82 -0.51
C ILE A 101 1.00 15.14 -0.33
N TYR A 102 0.76 14.55 0.83
CA TYR A 102 -0.50 13.86 1.14
C TYR A 102 -1.73 14.76 0.95
N PHE A 103 -1.70 16.02 1.41
CA PHE A 103 -2.84 16.93 1.27
C PHE A 103 -3.09 17.39 -0.16
N ASN A 104 -2.04 17.52 -0.98
CA ASN A 104 -2.21 17.80 -2.40
C ASN A 104 -2.98 16.66 -3.09
N GLU A 105 -2.71 15.42 -2.70
CA GLU A 105 -3.37 14.24 -3.24
C GLU A 105 -4.81 14.12 -2.76
N LYS A 106 -5.07 14.37 -1.48
CA LYS A 106 -6.44 14.49 -0.97
C LYS A 106 -7.22 15.57 -1.71
N THR A 107 -6.56 16.67 -2.10
CA THR A 107 -7.18 17.73 -2.90
C THR A 107 -7.46 17.25 -4.33
N ALA A 108 -6.53 16.53 -4.96
CA ALA A 108 -6.74 15.93 -6.28
C ALA A 108 -7.90 14.91 -6.25
N LEU A 109 -7.93 14.03 -5.24
CA LEU A 109 -8.99 13.06 -5.04
C LEU A 109 -10.36 13.74 -4.85
N ARG A 110 -10.43 14.82 -4.08
CA ARG A 110 -11.68 15.61 -3.94
C ARG A 110 -12.19 16.12 -5.29
N LYS A 111 -11.30 16.60 -6.17
CA LYS A 111 -11.67 17.03 -7.53
C LYS A 111 -12.19 15.86 -8.37
N GLN A 112 -11.53 14.71 -8.32
CA GLN A 112 -11.97 13.50 -9.01
C GLN A 112 -13.35 13.04 -8.53
N LYS A 113 -13.57 13.02 -7.21
CA LYS A 113 -14.86 12.68 -6.60
C LYS A 113 -15.96 13.68 -6.98
N ALA A 114 -15.65 14.97 -7.00
CA ALA A 114 -16.61 15.99 -7.43
C ALA A 114 -17.03 15.79 -8.90
N LYS A 115 -16.06 15.55 -9.79
CA LYS A 115 -16.33 15.23 -11.20
C LYS A 115 -17.18 13.96 -11.34
N ALA A 116 -16.78 12.88 -10.69
CA ALA A 116 -17.51 11.61 -10.75
C ALA A 116 -18.94 11.74 -10.20
N SER A 117 -19.13 12.49 -9.10
CA SER A 117 -20.46 12.75 -8.56
C SER A 117 -21.34 13.53 -9.52
N LYS A 118 -20.79 14.54 -10.20
CA LYS A 118 -21.52 15.32 -11.20
C LYS A 118 -21.91 14.42 -12.39
N ASP A 119 -20.94 13.72 -12.98
CA ASP A 119 -21.15 12.88 -14.16
C ASP A 119 -22.25 11.81 -13.88
N LEU A 120 -22.25 11.22 -12.68
CA LEU A 120 -23.25 10.23 -12.28
C LEU A 120 -24.65 10.83 -12.02
N LYS A 121 -24.70 12.04 -11.45
CA LYS A 121 -25.98 12.75 -11.28
C LYS A 121 -26.59 13.09 -12.63
N ASP A 122 -25.77 13.59 -13.56
CA ASP A 122 -26.19 13.95 -14.91
C ASP A 122 -26.68 12.71 -15.68
N SER A 123 -26.15 11.51 -15.37
CA SER A 123 -26.61 10.23 -15.94
C SER A 123 -27.81 9.60 -15.21
N GLY A 124 -28.39 10.26 -14.21
CA GLY A 124 -29.55 9.75 -13.45
C GLY A 124 -29.22 8.60 -12.49
N ALA A 125 -27.98 8.47 -12.04
CA ALA A 125 -27.61 7.47 -11.05
C ALA A 125 -28.29 7.73 -9.69
N SER A 126 -28.65 6.64 -9.01
CA SER A 126 -29.16 6.70 -7.63
C SER A 126 -28.09 7.16 -6.64
N ASP A 127 -28.52 7.67 -5.50
CA ASP A 127 -27.62 8.09 -4.42
C ASP A 127 -26.68 6.95 -3.97
N LEU A 128 -27.19 5.71 -3.88
CA LEU A 128 -26.38 4.56 -3.51
C LEU A 128 -25.28 4.26 -4.55
N GLN A 129 -25.57 4.38 -5.84
CA GLN A 129 -24.58 4.19 -6.90
C GLN A 129 -23.50 5.27 -6.86
N ILE A 130 -23.91 6.52 -6.60
CA ILE A 130 -22.98 7.62 -6.38
C ILE A 130 -22.09 7.33 -5.17
N GLU A 131 -22.67 6.99 -4.02
CA GLU A 131 -21.92 6.70 -2.81
C GLU A 131 -20.93 5.54 -2.98
N LEU A 132 -21.36 4.45 -3.63
CA LEU A 132 -20.50 3.31 -3.95
C LEU A 132 -19.31 3.78 -4.79
N LYS A 133 -19.56 4.51 -5.88
CA LYS A 133 -18.47 4.96 -6.77
C LYS A 133 -17.50 5.90 -6.06
N LEU A 134 -18.01 6.85 -5.27
CA LEU A 134 -17.16 7.78 -4.52
C LEU A 134 -16.31 7.07 -3.46
N THR A 135 -16.83 5.98 -2.91
CA THR A 135 -16.12 5.18 -1.90
C THR A 135 -15.11 4.22 -2.55
N GLU A 136 -15.41 3.68 -3.73
CA GLU A 136 -14.44 2.96 -4.55
C GLU A 136 -13.25 3.82 -4.95
N LEU A 137 -13.48 5.07 -5.36
CA LEU A 137 -12.40 6.02 -5.65
C LEU A 137 -11.53 6.29 -4.41
N GLU A 138 -12.14 6.40 -3.22
CA GLU A 138 -11.39 6.53 -1.97
C GLU A 138 -10.56 5.27 -1.69
N ARG A 139 -11.15 4.08 -1.84
CA ARG A 139 -10.47 2.79 -1.65
C ARG A 139 -9.30 2.63 -2.60
N GLU A 140 -9.50 2.92 -3.88
CA GLU A 140 -8.44 2.89 -4.88
C GLU A 140 -7.31 3.83 -4.51
N ASN A 141 -7.59 5.01 -3.96
CA ASN A 141 -6.53 5.91 -3.48
C ASN A 141 -5.78 5.36 -2.27
N LEU A 142 -6.38 4.48 -1.46
CA LEU A 142 -5.71 3.81 -0.34
C LEU A 142 -4.80 2.65 -0.80
N THR A 143 -5.10 2.03 -1.94
CA THR A 143 -4.42 0.80 -2.40
C THR A 143 -3.60 0.96 -3.69
N LYS A 144 -3.80 2.04 -4.46
CA LYS A 144 -3.08 2.35 -5.71
C LYS A 144 -1.91 3.33 -5.51
N GLU A 145 -1.66 3.80 -4.31
CA GLU A 145 -0.43 4.56 -3.98
C GLU A 145 0.73 3.65 -3.61
#